data_AF-A0A5K7ZDN6-F1
#
_entry.id   AF-A0A5K7ZDN6-F1
#
_cell.length_a   1.000
_cell.length_b   1.000
_cell.length_c   1.000
_cell.angle_alpha   90.00
_cell.angle_beta   90.00
_cell.angle_gamma   90.00
#
_symmetry.space_group_name_H-M   'P 1'
#
loop_
_entity.id
_entity.type
_entity.pdbx_description
1 polymer ?
#
loop_
_entity_poly.entity_id
_entity_poly.type
_entity_poly.pdbx_seq_one_letter_code
_entity_poly.pdbx_strand_id
1 'polypeptide(L)'
;MQALTAKEISNLLGVTVRAARKRALKEGWKFNLSTGRGGKIKHYPVDSLPEDIRLLYNRELVCNLPAASTNRLPMAAPEKTPVPAMTEKQKAVFSAKTDLLLQYTRTLAAAGHGNKAVARDNFILAYNSGLIFEEIHAIVGPVSWKTIEGWKRTIRAGGDLSDRRGRWRRGKSIVTAQQATVILQIALHPNKRLISEIIRKAKNRMAELGIDNGHSPDTYRRWLMDFKAHNYDIWCFQRHGKKYWNDNCCYSIERNPELINVGDILVADGHKLNFQILNPWTGKIERMQLITFFDMRSNMPCGWEIAPTENTVAISVALRRAILMLGKIPRVVYLDNGKAFKSKYFQGTGLDTDLEQAGLSGIYSNLGIQTIFAWAYHGQSKTVERFFGVMAEMERDAPTYTGTSIANKPPRLMRGEKLHRKVYEKVVGGKCLTMEMAHCMVANWMDEYARRPQERSKYLKGWAPIDLFEPGRGKGVDPMELTALIQESIDDIITALGDISEAAGGVDQFAGDIDELKTNPKRLPALWVLYDGASFEDRKMEEILAEHTMNFTVVLIAKNHRSRADGAEACHLIIEAVRDRLIGRIVENVGELWPVRERLIMASGPLLVYGLNYRIEAEYTSS
;
A
#
# COMPACT_ATOMS: atom_id res chain seq x y z
N MET A 1 -4.93 -58.22 -47.30
CA MET A 1 -5.81 -58.49 -46.13
C MET A 1 -4.90 -58.93 -44.98
N GLN A 2 -4.81 -58.14 -43.90
CA GLN A 2 -3.95 -58.50 -42.75
C GLN A 2 -4.53 -59.72 -42.02
N ALA A 3 -3.68 -60.68 -41.66
CA ALA A 3 -4.11 -61.91 -41.00
C ALA A 3 -3.13 -62.29 -39.89
N LEU A 4 -3.66 -62.58 -38.70
CA LEU A 4 -2.89 -62.86 -37.49
C LEU A 4 -2.73 -64.36 -37.28
N THR A 5 -1.61 -64.75 -36.69
CA THR A 5 -1.37 -66.11 -36.22
C THR A 5 -1.97 -66.32 -34.83
N ALA A 6 -2.21 -67.59 -34.46
CA ALA A 6 -2.66 -67.92 -33.10
C ALA A 6 -1.68 -67.46 -31.99
N LYS A 7 -0.41 -67.25 -32.32
CA LYS A 7 0.62 -66.73 -31.41
C LYS A 7 0.49 -65.22 -31.19
N GLU A 8 0.23 -64.47 -32.25
CA GLU A 8 -0.01 -63.02 -32.15
C GLU A 8 -1.33 -62.75 -31.41
N ILE A 9 -2.37 -63.52 -31.70
CA ILE A 9 -3.66 -63.42 -31.00
C ILE A 9 -3.53 -63.78 -29.51
N SER A 10 -2.70 -64.78 -29.17
CA SER A 10 -2.48 -65.15 -27.77
C SER A 10 -1.74 -64.05 -27.00
N ASN A 11 -0.78 -63.38 -27.65
CA ASN A 11 -0.08 -62.24 -27.07
C ASN A 11 -1.03 -61.06 -26.85
N LEU A 12 -1.88 -60.74 -27.83
CA LEU A 12 -2.89 -59.68 -27.74
C LEU A 12 -3.87 -59.90 -26.56
N LEU A 13 -4.31 -61.14 -26.35
CA LEU A 13 -5.25 -61.51 -25.30
C LEU A 13 -4.59 -61.76 -23.93
N GLY A 14 -3.24 -61.81 -23.85
CA GLY A 14 -2.53 -62.18 -22.63
C GLY A 14 -2.75 -63.63 -22.18
N VAL A 15 -3.05 -64.54 -23.13
CA VAL A 15 -3.36 -65.96 -22.85
C VAL A 15 -2.34 -66.89 -23.50
N THR A 16 -2.35 -68.17 -23.13
CA THR A 16 -1.49 -69.16 -23.79
C THR A 16 -1.93 -69.44 -25.24
N VAL A 17 -1.00 -69.78 -26.12
CA VAL A 17 -1.29 -70.17 -27.53
C VAL A 17 -2.34 -71.29 -27.59
N ARG A 18 -2.33 -72.21 -26.63
CA ARG A 18 -3.30 -73.31 -26.51
C ARG A 18 -4.72 -72.78 -26.22
N ALA A 19 -4.85 -71.79 -25.33
CA ALA A 19 -6.13 -71.16 -25.02
C ALA A 19 -6.70 -70.41 -26.23
N ALA A 20 -5.87 -69.65 -26.95
CA ALA A 20 -6.26 -68.96 -28.17
C ALA A 20 -6.75 -69.93 -29.27
N ARG A 21 -6.05 -71.06 -29.46
CA ARG A 21 -6.47 -72.12 -30.41
C ARG A 21 -7.80 -72.78 -30.00
N LYS A 22 -8.00 -73.02 -28.69
CA LYS A 22 -9.25 -73.61 -28.17
C LYS A 22 -10.43 -72.66 -28.38
N ARG A 23 -10.23 -71.37 -28.16
CA ARG A 23 -11.24 -70.32 -28.42
C ARG A 23 -11.58 -70.23 -29.90
N ALA A 24 -10.57 -70.20 -30.77
CA ALA A 24 -10.75 -70.18 -32.22
C ALA A 24 -11.55 -71.38 -32.75
N LEU A 25 -11.37 -72.57 -32.16
CA LEU A 25 -12.13 -73.77 -32.51
C LEU A 25 -13.58 -73.68 -31.99
N LYS A 26 -13.77 -73.21 -30.75
CA LYS A 26 -15.09 -73.07 -30.11
C LYS A 26 -15.98 -72.06 -30.83
N GLU A 27 -15.39 -70.96 -31.30
CA GLU A 27 -16.09 -69.85 -31.94
C GLU A 27 -16.05 -69.90 -33.48
N GLY A 28 -15.44 -70.94 -34.06
CA GLY A 28 -15.45 -71.18 -35.51
C GLY A 28 -14.78 -70.10 -36.35
N TRP A 29 -13.64 -69.54 -35.90
CA TRP A 29 -12.98 -68.43 -36.61
C TRP A 29 -12.49 -68.86 -38.01
N LYS A 30 -12.71 -68.01 -39.01
CA LYS A 30 -12.23 -68.23 -40.39
C LYS A 30 -10.71 -68.14 -40.44
N PHE A 31 -10.05 -69.07 -41.13
CA PHE A 31 -8.60 -69.09 -41.27
C PHE A 31 -8.16 -69.52 -42.67
N ASN A 32 -7.01 -69.02 -43.09
CA ASN A 32 -6.27 -69.46 -44.27
C ASN A 32 -5.02 -70.23 -43.82
N LEU A 33 -4.62 -71.24 -44.59
CA LEU A 33 -3.41 -72.01 -44.31
C LEU A 33 -2.24 -71.47 -45.15
N SER A 34 -1.12 -71.19 -44.51
CA SER A 34 0.15 -70.84 -45.17
C SER A 34 1.26 -71.81 -44.77
N THR A 35 2.28 -71.96 -45.61
CA THR A 35 3.48 -72.75 -45.32
C THR A 35 4.49 -71.94 -44.50
N GLY A 36 4.95 -72.49 -43.38
CA GLY A 36 5.97 -71.85 -42.53
C GLY A 36 6.97 -72.87 -41.95
N ARG A 37 8.00 -72.38 -41.23
CA ARG A 37 8.95 -73.24 -40.50
C ARG A 37 8.17 -74.08 -39.48
N GLY A 38 8.09 -75.39 -39.70
CA GLY A 38 7.33 -76.34 -38.86
C GLY A 38 5.95 -76.77 -39.38
N GLY A 39 5.60 -76.47 -40.64
CA GLY A 39 4.40 -77.01 -41.30
C GLY A 39 3.35 -75.95 -41.66
N LYS A 40 2.08 -76.37 -41.81
CA LYS A 40 0.96 -75.49 -42.17
C LYS A 40 0.50 -74.67 -40.96
N ILE A 41 0.57 -73.34 -41.04
CA ILE A 41 0.17 -72.39 -39.98
C ILE A 41 -1.18 -71.77 -40.34
N LYS A 42 -2.08 -71.64 -39.34
CA LYS A 42 -3.38 -70.96 -39.50
C LYS A 42 -3.21 -69.45 -39.34
N HIS A 43 -3.64 -68.70 -40.35
CA HIS A 43 -3.75 -67.24 -40.33
C HIS A 43 -5.22 -66.83 -40.32
N TYR A 44 -5.60 -66.01 -39.34
CA TYR A 44 -6.97 -65.53 -39.15
C TYR A 44 -7.09 -64.11 -39.72
N PRO A 45 -7.89 -63.87 -40.78
CA PRO A 45 -8.11 -62.51 -41.30
C PRO A 45 -8.72 -61.61 -40.22
N VAL A 46 -8.11 -60.44 -40.00
CA VAL A 46 -8.50 -59.53 -38.91
C VAL A 46 -9.97 -59.12 -38.97
N ASP A 47 -10.52 -58.92 -40.17
CA ASP A 47 -11.92 -58.53 -40.38
C ASP A 47 -12.94 -59.61 -39.95
N SER A 48 -12.49 -60.87 -39.87
CA SER A 48 -13.31 -62.03 -39.50
C SER A 48 -13.17 -62.45 -38.03
N LEU A 49 -12.32 -61.75 -37.27
CA LEU A 49 -12.11 -62.02 -35.85
C LEU A 49 -13.20 -61.34 -34.98
N PRO A 50 -13.48 -61.90 -33.78
CA PRO A 50 -14.33 -61.28 -32.78
C PRO A 50 -13.97 -59.82 -32.44
N GLU A 51 -14.97 -59.03 -32.07
CA GLU A 51 -14.84 -57.59 -31.81
C GLU A 51 -13.83 -57.26 -30.69
N ASP A 52 -13.79 -58.05 -29.63
CA ASP A 52 -12.84 -57.90 -28.52
C ASP A 52 -11.37 -58.05 -28.97
N ILE A 53 -11.09 -58.98 -29.89
CA ILE A 53 -9.73 -59.19 -30.44
C ILE A 53 -9.37 -58.09 -31.43
N ARG A 54 -10.33 -57.65 -32.26
CA ARG A 54 -10.14 -56.54 -33.20
C ARG A 54 -9.83 -55.24 -32.46
N LEU A 55 -10.50 -54.98 -31.34
CA LEU A 55 -10.26 -53.82 -30.47
C LEU A 55 -8.82 -53.80 -29.93
N LEU A 56 -8.34 -54.94 -29.41
CA LEU A 56 -6.97 -55.07 -28.90
C LEU A 56 -5.90 -54.95 -29.99
N TYR A 57 -6.14 -55.58 -31.14
CA TYR A 57 -5.25 -55.46 -32.31
C TYR A 57 -5.14 -54.01 -32.78
N ASN A 58 -6.27 -53.31 -32.88
CA ASN A 58 -6.31 -51.91 -33.30
C ASN A 58 -5.59 -51.00 -32.28
N ARG A 59 -5.73 -51.26 -30.98
CA ARG A 59 -4.98 -50.55 -29.93
C ARG A 59 -3.48 -50.71 -30.13
N GLU A 60 -2.99 -51.94 -30.29
CA GLU A 60 -1.56 -52.20 -30.48
C GLU A 60 -1.03 -51.55 -31.77
N LEU A 61 -1.81 -51.59 -32.86
CA LEU A 61 -1.45 -50.97 -34.13
C LEU A 61 -1.33 -49.45 -34.03
N VAL A 62 -2.19 -48.78 -33.25
CA VAL A 62 -2.13 -47.32 -33.03
C VAL A 62 -1.00 -46.95 -32.06
N CYS A 63 -0.80 -47.71 -30.99
CA CYS A 63 0.24 -47.46 -29.99
C CYS A 63 1.66 -47.70 -30.53
N ASN A 64 1.84 -48.64 -31.46
CA ASN A 64 3.15 -48.99 -32.04
C ASN A 64 3.48 -48.21 -33.33
N LEU A 65 2.71 -47.17 -33.67
CA LEU A 65 3.07 -46.30 -34.78
C LEU A 65 4.40 -45.60 -34.46
N PRO A 66 5.40 -45.63 -35.37
CA PRO A 66 6.66 -44.95 -35.14
C PRO A 66 6.42 -43.47 -34.89
N ALA A 67 7.03 -42.93 -33.83
CA ALA A 67 7.08 -41.50 -33.62
C ALA A 67 7.67 -40.85 -34.87
N ALA A 68 7.00 -39.83 -35.41
CA ALA A 68 7.48 -39.15 -36.60
C ALA A 68 8.94 -38.69 -36.38
N SER A 69 9.85 -39.10 -37.25
CA SER A 69 11.22 -38.58 -37.24
C SER A 69 11.15 -37.06 -37.31
N THR A 70 11.73 -36.38 -36.33
CA THR A 70 11.81 -34.92 -36.24
C THR A 70 12.71 -34.27 -37.29
N ASN A 71 13.16 -35.00 -38.32
CA ASN A 71 13.88 -34.45 -39.46
C ASN A 71 12.95 -33.84 -40.50
N ARG A 72 12.26 -32.77 -40.12
CA ARG A 72 11.90 -31.72 -41.08
C ARG A 72 12.61 -30.46 -40.63
N LEU A 73 13.45 -29.92 -41.52
CA LEU A 73 14.05 -28.59 -41.40
C LEU A 73 12.99 -27.57 -40.95
N PRO A 74 13.33 -26.58 -40.12
CA PRO A 74 12.38 -25.60 -39.64
C PRO A 74 11.83 -24.80 -40.82
N MET A 75 10.61 -25.15 -41.25
CA MET A 75 9.79 -24.24 -42.04
C MET A 75 9.57 -22.98 -41.19
N ALA A 76 9.75 -21.82 -41.81
CA ALA A 76 9.45 -20.53 -41.20
C ALA A 76 8.10 -20.61 -40.48
N ALA A 77 8.08 -20.22 -39.21
CA ALA A 77 6.90 -20.27 -38.38
C ALA A 77 5.75 -19.56 -39.13
N PRO A 78 4.62 -20.23 -39.38
CA PRO A 78 3.47 -19.54 -39.95
C PRO A 78 3.16 -18.35 -39.04
N GLU A 79 2.87 -17.18 -39.64
CA GLU A 79 2.51 -15.97 -38.91
C GLU A 79 1.54 -16.34 -37.80
N LYS A 80 1.91 -16.01 -36.56
CA LYS A 80 1.14 -16.33 -35.36
C LYS A 80 -0.24 -15.68 -35.51
N THR A 81 -1.23 -16.45 -35.94
CA THR A 81 -2.61 -16.03 -35.81
C THR A 81 -2.86 -15.82 -34.31
N PRO A 82 -3.43 -14.68 -33.90
CA PRO A 82 -3.67 -14.42 -32.49
C PRO A 82 -4.54 -15.53 -31.90
N VAL A 83 -3.98 -16.33 -31.00
CA VAL A 83 -4.77 -17.35 -30.30
C VAL A 83 -5.81 -16.59 -29.48
N PRO A 84 -7.12 -16.79 -29.75
CA PRO A 84 -8.16 -16.05 -29.05
C PRO A 84 -8.10 -16.34 -27.55
N ALA A 85 -8.39 -15.35 -26.70
CA ALA A 85 -8.46 -15.56 -25.26
C ALA A 85 -9.45 -16.70 -24.93
N MET A 86 -8.97 -17.74 -24.25
CA MET A 86 -9.71 -18.98 -23.94
C MET A 86 -9.62 -19.27 -22.44
N THR A 87 -10.72 -19.75 -21.86
CA THR A 87 -10.72 -20.29 -20.50
C THR A 87 -9.89 -21.56 -20.43
N GLU A 88 -9.46 -21.96 -19.23
CA GLU A 88 -8.65 -23.16 -19.04
C GLU A 88 -9.36 -24.44 -19.55
N LYS A 89 -10.67 -24.55 -19.29
CA LYS A 89 -11.51 -25.61 -19.86
C LYS A 89 -11.55 -25.58 -21.40
N GLN A 90 -11.59 -24.39 -22.00
CA GLN A 90 -11.55 -24.25 -23.47
C GLN A 90 -10.18 -24.62 -24.05
N LYS A 91 -9.08 -24.28 -23.36
CA LYS A 91 -7.72 -24.68 -23.74
C LYS A 91 -7.55 -26.20 -23.71
N ALA A 92 -8.05 -26.86 -22.66
CA ALA A 92 -8.02 -28.32 -22.55
C ALA A 92 -8.78 -29.00 -23.70
N VAL A 93 -9.99 -28.52 -24.01
CA VAL A 93 -10.78 -29.05 -25.15
C VAL A 93 -10.10 -28.78 -26.49
N PHE A 94 -9.46 -27.62 -26.65
CA PHE A 94 -8.73 -27.29 -27.87
C PHE A 94 -7.53 -28.22 -28.08
N SER A 95 -6.69 -28.41 -27.06
CA SER A 95 -5.53 -29.30 -27.10
C SER A 95 -5.95 -30.74 -27.40
N ALA A 96 -6.96 -31.24 -26.68
CA ALA A 96 -7.45 -32.60 -26.88
C ALA A 96 -7.98 -32.84 -28.30
N LYS A 97 -8.66 -31.84 -28.91
CA LYS A 97 -9.11 -31.93 -30.30
C LYS A 97 -7.95 -31.92 -31.31
N THR A 98 -6.94 -31.08 -31.08
CA THR A 98 -5.75 -31.02 -31.95
C THR A 98 -4.95 -32.31 -31.88
N ASP A 99 -4.78 -32.86 -30.68
CA ASP A 99 -4.03 -34.11 -30.46
C ASP A 99 -4.78 -35.29 -31.08
N LEU A 100 -6.11 -35.36 -30.90
CA LEU A 100 -6.93 -36.40 -31.53
C LEU A 100 -6.85 -36.36 -33.07
N LEU A 101 -6.90 -35.16 -33.66
CA LEU A 101 -6.76 -34.97 -35.10
C LEU A 101 -5.36 -35.37 -35.60
N LEU A 102 -4.31 -35.07 -34.83
CA LEU A 102 -2.95 -35.48 -35.15
C LEU A 102 -2.81 -37.01 -35.16
N GLN A 103 -3.35 -37.69 -34.14
CA GLN A 103 -3.28 -39.15 -34.07
C GLN A 103 -4.12 -39.82 -35.16
N TYR A 104 -5.32 -39.30 -35.43
CA TYR A 104 -6.16 -39.75 -36.55
C TYR A 104 -5.48 -39.56 -37.91
N THR A 105 -4.77 -38.45 -38.13
CA THR A 105 -4.06 -38.23 -39.40
C THR A 105 -2.83 -39.12 -39.54
N ARG A 106 -2.11 -39.41 -38.45
CA ARG A 106 -1.00 -40.37 -38.42
C ARG A 106 -1.44 -41.80 -38.74
N THR A 107 -2.52 -42.26 -38.13
CA THR A 107 -3.03 -43.63 -38.34
C THR A 107 -3.48 -43.84 -39.79
N LEU A 108 -4.12 -42.82 -40.40
CA LEU A 108 -4.46 -42.85 -41.82
C LEU A 108 -3.25 -42.73 -42.76
N ALA A 109 -2.20 -42.03 -42.35
CA ALA A 109 -0.96 -41.92 -43.14
C ALA A 109 -0.15 -43.22 -43.12
N ALA A 110 -0.17 -43.95 -42.01
CA ALA A 110 0.46 -45.26 -41.87
C ALA A 110 -0.31 -46.39 -42.56
N ALA A 111 -1.59 -46.19 -42.88
CA ALA A 111 -2.38 -47.16 -43.64
C ALA A 111 -1.93 -47.19 -45.11
N GLY A 112 -1.50 -48.37 -45.58
CA GLY A 112 -1.12 -48.61 -46.98
C GLY A 112 -2.23 -48.27 -47.99
N HIS A 113 -1.84 -48.03 -49.24
CA HIS A 113 -2.76 -47.65 -50.33
C HIS A 113 -3.94 -48.64 -50.43
N GLY A 114 -5.18 -48.13 -50.39
CA GLY A 114 -6.41 -48.94 -50.42
C GLY A 114 -7.03 -49.30 -49.06
N ASN A 115 -6.28 -49.21 -47.95
CA ASN A 115 -6.76 -49.64 -46.62
C ASN A 115 -7.24 -48.51 -45.70
N LYS A 116 -7.31 -47.27 -46.21
CA LYS A 116 -7.62 -46.08 -45.39
C LYS A 116 -9.03 -46.10 -44.79
N ALA A 117 -10.01 -46.68 -45.49
CA ALA A 117 -11.37 -46.79 -44.97
C ALA A 117 -11.44 -47.72 -43.75
N VAL A 118 -10.78 -48.87 -43.83
CA VAL A 118 -10.69 -49.85 -42.73
C VAL A 118 -9.93 -49.27 -41.54
N ALA A 119 -8.79 -48.61 -41.79
CA ALA A 119 -8.01 -47.94 -40.75
C ALA A 119 -8.79 -46.83 -40.04
N ARG A 120 -9.58 -46.04 -40.80
CA ARG A 120 -10.48 -45.02 -40.25
C ARG A 120 -11.50 -45.63 -39.30
N ASP A 121 -12.22 -46.65 -39.76
CA ASP A 121 -13.34 -47.22 -39.01
C ASP A 121 -12.83 -47.95 -37.76
N ASN A 122 -11.67 -48.63 -37.86
CA ASN A 122 -10.98 -49.25 -36.73
C ASN A 122 -10.48 -48.23 -35.70
N PHE A 123 -9.93 -47.09 -36.13
CA PHE A 123 -9.48 -46.03 -35.22
C PHE A 123 -10.64 -45.44 -34.42
N ILE A 124 -11.76 -45.15 -35.08
CA ILE A 124 -12.94 -44.58 -34.44
C ILE A 124 -13.57 -45.57 -33.46
N LEU A 125 -13.62 -46.84 -33.84
CA LEU A 125 -14.10 -47.91 -32.97
C LEU A 125 -13.24 -48.02 -31.70
N ALA A 126 -11.91 -48.05 -31.83
CA ALA A 126 -11.00 -48.11 -30.70
C ALA A 126 -11.03 -46.85 -29.81
N TYR A 127 -11.19 -45.67 -30.41
CA TYR A 127 -11.27 -44.41 -29.66
C TYR A 127 -12.59 -44.28 -28.89
N ASN A 128 -13.73 -44.55 -29.55
CA ASN A 128 -15.05 -44.44 -28.91
C ASN A 128 -15.31 -45.55 -27.89
N SER A 129 -14.58 -46.67 -27.97
CA SER A 129 -14.62 -47.70 -26.92
C SER A 129 -13.78 -47.34 -25.68
N GLY A 130 -13.10 -46.18 -25.68
CA GLY A 130 -12.24 -45.72 -24.57
C GLY A 130 -10.94 -46.50 -24.40
N LEU A 131 -10.55 -47.35 -25.37
CA LEU A 131 -9.34 -48.20 -25.26
C LEU A 131 -8.06 -47.47 -25.63
N ILE A 132 -8.16 -46.39 -26.41
CA ILE A 132 -7.04 -45.53 -26.82
C ILE A 132 -7.35 -44.08 -26.44
N PHE A 133 -6.33 -43.36 -25.99
CA PHE A 133 -6.41 -41.94 -25.63
C PHE A 133 -7.51 -41.61 -24.59
N GLU A 134 -7.52 -42.34 -23.46
CA GLU A 134 -8.51 -42.21 -22.39
C GLU A 134 -8.70 -40.76 -21.89
N GLU A 135 -7.59 -40.04 -21.67
CA GLU A 135 -7.62 -38.64 -21.23
C GLU A 135 -8.26 -37.71 -22.27
N ILE A 136 -8.00 -37.95 -23.56
CA ILE A 136 -8.60 -37.21 -24.67
C ILE A 136 -10.09 -37.53 -24.76
N HIS A 137 -10.46 -38.82 -24.62
CA HIS A 137 -11.85 -39.27 -24.63
C HIS A 137 -12.65 -38.69 -23.46
N ALA A 138 -12.06 -38.58 -22.28
CA ALA A 138 -12.70 -37.94 -21.12
C ALA A 138 -13.04 -36.45 -21.36
N ILE A 139 -12.23 -35.75 -22.15
CA ILE A 139 -12.40 -34.32 -22.44
C ILE A 139 -13.32 -34.07 -23.65
N VAL A 140 -13.12 -34.83 -24.73
CA VAL A 140 -13.79 -34.61 -26.04
C VAL A 140 -15.07 -35.44 -26.17
N GLY A 141 -15.12 -36.61 -25.52
CA GLY A 141 -16.20 -37.57 -25.66
C GLY A 141 -16.16 -38.37 -26.97
N PRO A 142 -17.20 -39.16 -27.25
CA PRO A 142 -17.30 -39.95 -28.47
C PRO A 142 -17.45 -39.06 -29.70
N VAL A 143 -16.76 -39.41 -30.79
CA VAL A 143 -16.78 -38.64 -32.04
C VAL A 143 -16.98 -39.52 -33.26
N SER A 144 -17.58 -38.95 -34.30
CA SER A 144 -17.68 -39.59 -35.61
C SER A 144 -16.47 -39.26 -36.49
N TRP A 145 -16.12 -40.12 -37.44
CA TRP A 145 -15.07 -39.82 -38.42
C TRP A 145 -15.39 -38.55 -39.23
N LYS A 146 -16.67 -38.27 -39.50
CA LYS A 146 -17.12 -37.06 -40.21
C LYS A 146 -16.78 -35.79 -39.42
N THR A 147 -16.84 -35.86 -38.09
CA THR A 147 -16.48 -34.76 -37.19
C THR A 147 -14.99 -34.44 -37.28
N ILE A 148 -14.13 -35.46 -37.25
CA ILE A 148 -12.67 -35.29 -37.34
C ILE A 148 -12.25 -34.80 -38.75
N GLU A 149 -12.86 -35.33 -39.82
CA GLU A 149 -12.63 -34.81 -41.18
C GLU A 149 -13.15 -33.38 -41.35
N GLY A 150 -14.23 -33.00 -40.65
CA GLY A 150 -14.69 -31.62 -40.55
C GLY A 150 -13.64 -30.70 -39.95
N TRP A 151 -13.01 -31.10 -38.84
CA TRP A 151 -11.92 -30.36 -38.20
C TRP A 151 -10.72 -30.18 -39.14
N LYS A 152 -10.35 -31.24 -39.87
CA LYS A 152 -9.29 -31.20 -40.88
C LYS A 152 -9.58 -30.18 -41.98
N ARG A 153 -10.84 -30.09 -42.43
CA ARG A 153 -11.28 -29.10 -43.41
C ARG A 153 -11.19 -27.67 -42.86
N THR A 154 -11.59 -27.45 -41.60
CA THR A 154 -11.50 -26.15 -40.93
C THR A 154 -10.05 -25.65 -40.87
N ILE A 155 -9.10 -26.52 -40.49
CA ILE A 155 -7.67 -26.16 -40.45
C ILE A 155 -7.13 -25.85 -41.84
N ARG A 156 -7.50 -26.63 -42.87
CA ARG A 156 -7.10 -26.35 -44.27
C ARG A 156 -7.62 -25.01 -44.79
N ALA A 157 -8.77 -24.55 -44.31
CA ALA A 157 -9.34 -23.26 -44.65
C ALA A 157 -8.74 -22.09 -43.83
N GLY A 158 -7.67 -22.32 -43.06
CA GLY A 158 -7.03 -21.30 -42.22
C GLY A 158 -7.77 -21.02 -40.90
N GLY A 159 -8.75 -21.84 -40.53
CA GLY A 159 -9.47 -21.75 -39.25
C GLY A 159 -8.79 -22.52 -38.12
N ASP A 160 -9.27 -22.30 -36.89
CA ASP A 160 -8.84 -23.04 -35.70
C ASP A 160 -9.97 -23.95 -35.15
N LEU A 161 -9.62 -24.87 -34.26
CA LEU A 161 -10.58 -25.75 -33.57
C LEU A 161 -11.11 -25.16 -32.26
N SER A 162 -10.93 -23.85 -32.04
CA SER A 162 -11.39 -23.18 -30.82
C SER A 162 -12.93 -23.12 -30.78
N ASP A 163 -13.51 -23.25 -29.59
CA ASP A 163 -14.95 -23.05 -29.46
C ASP A 163 -15.27 -21.56 -29.59
N ARG A 164 -15.93 -21.19 -30.70
CA ARG A 164 -16.33 -19.81 -31.00
C ARG A 164 -17.81 -19.54 -30.68
N ARG A 165 -18.55 -20.54 -30.16
CA ARG A 165 -19.95 -20.37 -29.76
C ARG A 165 -20.10 -19.25 -28.72
N GLY A 166 -21.09 -18.38 -28.93
CA GLY A 166 -21.38 -17.24 -28.04
C GLY A 166 -20.50 -15.99 -28.24
N ARG A 167 -19.41 -16.03 -29.02
CA ARG A 167 -18.56 -14.85 -29.25
C ARG A 167 -19.14 -13.83 -30.24
N TRP A 168 -20.03 -14.26 -31.14
CA TRP A 168 -20.61 -13.40 -32.18
C TRP A 168 -21.56 -12.30 -31.65
N ARG A 169 -21.97 -12.37 -30.38
CA ARG A 169 -22.80 -11.35 -29.71
C ARG A 169 -22.02 -10.46 -28.73
N ARG A 170 -20.74 -10.73 -28.46
CA ARG A 170 -19.93 -9.87 -27.57
C ARG A 170 -19.73 -8.51 -28.25
N GLY A 171 -20.05 -7.43 -27.54
CA GLY A 171 -19.95 -6.05 -28.02
C GLY A 171 -21.22 -5.49 -28.68
N LYS A 172 -22.28 -6.30 -28.88
CA LYS A 172 -23.58 -5.80 -29.39
C LYS A 172 -24.55 -5.58 -28.23
N SER A 173 -24.76 -4.32 -27.87
CA SER A 173 -25.80 -3.92 -26.93
C SER A 173 -27.16 -3.83 -27.62
N ILE A 174 -28.20 -4.37 -26.98
CA ILE A 174 -29.60 -4.17 -27.40
C ILE A 174 -30.13 -2.83 -26.86
N VAL A 175 -29.51 -2.28 -25.80
CA VAL A 175 -29.87 -0.99 -25.23
C VAL A 175 -29.55 0.12 -26.23
N THR A 176 -30.56 0.92 -26.56
CA THR A 176 -30.44 2.02 -27.53
C THR A 176 -29.69 3.21 -26.94
N ALA A 177 -29.18 4.09 -27.80
CA ALA A 177 -28.49 5.32 -27.36
C ALA A 177 -29.38 6.22 -26.49
N GLN A 178 -30.67 6.34 -26.82
CA GLN A 178 -31.63 7.11 -26.03
C GLN A 178 -31.85 6.51 -24.62
N GLN A 179 -32.00 5.18 -24.54
CA GLN A 179 -32.12 4.49 -23.26
C GLN A 179 -30.83 4.64 -22.43
N ALA A 180 -29.66 4.51 -23.07
CA ALA A 180 -28.36 4.69 -22.45
C ALA A 180 -28.21 6.06 -21.79
N THR A 181 -28.58 7.14 -22.50
CA THR A 181 -28.52 8.51 -21.98
C THR A 181 -29.35 8.68 -20.70
N VAL A 182 -30.59 8.17 -20.68
CA VAL A 182 -31.45 8.24 -19.50
C VAL A 182 -30.84 7.47 -18.33
N ILE A 183 -30.29 6.28 -18.58
CA ILE A 183 -29.63 5.48 -17.54
C ILE A 183 -28.43 6.23 -16.96
N LEU A 184 -27.57 6.82 -17.81
CA LEU A 184 -26.36 7.52 -17.37
C LEU A 184 -26.67 8.79 -16.57
N GLN A 185 -27.66 9.58 -16.98
CA GLN A 185 -28.10 10.77 -16.23
C GLN A 185 -28.51 10.43 -14.79
N ILE A 186 -29.12 9.26 -14.59
CA ILE A 186 -29.55 8.81 -13.27
C ILE A 186 -28.39 8.14 -12.51
N ALA A 187 -27.52 7.41 -13.22
CA ALA A 187 -26.43 6.62 -12.66
C ALA A 187 -25.25 7.47 -12.18
N LEU A 188 -24.91 8.54 -12.90
CA LEU A 188 -23.79 9.44 -12.62
C LEU A 188 -24.16 10.55 -11.61
N HIS A 189 -25.17 10.30 -10.77
CA HIS A 189 -25.61 11.25 -9.76
C HIS A 189 -24.68 11.25 -8.52
N PRO A 190 -24.35 12.41 -7.92
CA PRO A 190 -23.43 12.52 -6.79
C PRO A 190 -23.80 11.66 -5.57
N ASN A 191 -25.10 11.51 -5.27
CA ASN A 191 -25.61 10.69 -4.15
C ASN A 191 -25.37 9.17 -4.28
N LYS A 192 -24.59 8.69 -5.25
CA LYS A 192 -24.17 7.29 -5.39
C LYS A 192 -25.33 6.27 -5.26
N ARG A 193 -26.42 6.50 -6.00
CA ARG A 193 -27.62 5.63 -5.99
C ARG A 193 -27.29 4.15 -6.21
N LEU A 194 -28.06 3.26 -5.59
CA LEU A 194 -27.88 1.82 -5.77
C LEU A 194 -28.24 1.43 -7.22
N ILE A 195 -27.60 0.39 -7.75
CA ILE A 195 -27.82 -0.04 -9.14
C ILE A 195 -29.28 -0.43 -9.39
N SER A 196 -29.93 -1.07 -8.41
CA SER A 196 -31.36 -1.39 -8.48
C SER A 196 -32.24 -0.14 -8.59
N GLU A 197 -31.92 0.91 -7.84
CA GLU A 197 -32.64 2.19 -7.86
C GLU A 197 -32.45 2.93 -9.17
N ILE A 198 -31.23 2.90 -9.72
CA ILE A 198 -30.90 3.50 -11.02
C ILE A 198 -31.78 2.88 -12.10
N ILE A 199 -31.84 1.54 -12.17
CA ILE A 199 -32.62 0.84 -13.19
C ILE A 199 -34.11 1.12 -13.04
N ARG A 200 -34.64 1.08 -11.80
CA ARG A 200 -36.05 1.40 -11.53
C ARG A 200 -36.41 2.82 -11.98
N LYS A 201 -35.59 3.81 -11.58
CA LYS A 201 -35.81 5.22 -11.95
C LYS A 201 -35.64 5.44 -13.46
N ALA A 202 -34.70 4.76 -14.10
CA ALA A 202 -34.49 4.86 -15.54
C ALA A 202 -35.69 4.32 -16.33
N LYS A 203 -36.28 3.18 -15.91
CA LYS A 203 -37.50 2.67 -16.55
C LYS A 203 -38.69 3.62 -16.41
N ASN A 204 -38.88 4.20 -15.22
CA ASN A 204 -39.93 5.20 -15.00
C ASN A 204 -39.71 6.44 -15.87
N ARG A 205 -38.47 6.94 -15.92
CA ARG A 205 -38.13 8.11 -16.74
C ARG A 205 -38.27 7.85 -18.24
N MET A 206 -37.94 6.65 -18.72
CA MET A 206 -38.19 6.26 -20.11
C MET A 206 -39.69 6.24 -20.42
N ALA A 207 -40.52 5.72 -19.52
CA ALA A 207 -41.98 5.71 -19.69
C ALA A 207 -42.56 7.14 -19.76
N GLU A 208 -42.10 8.05 -18.91
CA GLU A 208 -42.50 9.47 -18.95
C GLU A 208 -42.13 10.15 -20.27
N LEU A 209 -40.98 9.79 -20.85
CA LEU A 209 -40.47 10.35 -22.10
C LEU A 209 -41.01 9.66 -23.35
N GLY A 210 -41.87 8.65 -23.21
CA GLY A 210 -42.36 7.83 -24.33
C GLY A 210 -41.27 6.98 -25.00
N ILE A 211 -40.15 6.73 -24.32
CA ILE A 211 -39.06 5.87 -24.81
C ILE A 211 -39.38 4.42 -24.45
N ASP A 212 -39.22 3.51 -25.41
CA ASP A 212 -39.40 2.07 -25.16
C ASP A 212 -38.52 1.61 -23.98
N ASN A 213 -39.12 0.88 -23.04
CA ASN A 213 -38.46 0.34 -21.85
C ASN A 213 -38.71 -1.19 -21.69
N GLY A 214 -39.04 -1.87 -22.80
CA GLY A 214 -39.42 -3.28 -22.84
C GLY A 214 -38.32 -4.28 -22.45
N HIS A 215 -37.08 -3.83 -22.22
CA HIS A 215 -36.02 -4.73 -21.77
C HIS A 215 -36.14 -5.09 -20.28
N SER A 216 -35.62 -6.28 -19.95
CA SER A 216 -35.54 -6.74 -18.56
C SER A 216 -34.59 -5.87 -17.73
N PRO A 217 -34.83 -5.71 -16.40
CA PRO A 217 -33.91 -4.98 -15.52
C PRO A 217 -32.47 -5.48 -15.60
N ASP A 218 -32.26 -6.79 -15.79
CA ASP A 218 -30.93 -7.38 -15.93
C ASP A 218 -30.21 -6.96 -17.20
N THR A 219 -30.95 -6.67 -18.28
CA THR A 219 -30.35 -6.15 -19.52
C THR A 219 -29.74 -4.77 -19.28
N TYR A 220 -30.48 -3.88 -18.63
CA TYR A 220 -29.96 -2.55 -18.24
C TYR A 220 -28.83 -2.64 -17.21
N ARG A 221 -28.90 -3.58 -16.26
CA ARG A 221 -27.82 -3.85 -15.30
C ARG A 221 -26.54 -4.25 -16.00
N ARG A 222 -26.60 -5.22 -16.92
CA ARG A 222 -25.42 -5.70 -17.67
C ARG A 222 -24.82 -4.58 -18.49
N TRP A 223 -25.65 -3.81 -19.18
CA TRP A 223 -25.20 -2.65 -19.94
C TRP A 223 -24.51 -1.60 -19.05
N LEU A 224 -25.09 -1.26 -17.90
CA LEU A 224 -24.50 -0.30 -16.97
C LEU A 224 -23.17 -0.79 -16.37
N MET A 225 -23.06 -2.09 -16.10
CA MET A 225 -21.79 -2.70 -15.63
C MET A 225 -20.73 -2.71 -16.72
N ASP A 226 -21.13 -2.94 -17.97
CA ASP A 226 -20.25 -2.86 -19.13
C ASP A 226 -19.76 -1.42 -19.35
N PHE A 227 -20.66 -0.43 -19.23
CA PHE A 227 -20.28 0.99 -19.26
C PHE A 227 -19.27 1.31 -18.16
N LYS A 228 -19.52 0.88 -16.91
CA LYS A 228 -18.60 1.08 -15.78
C LYS A 228 -17.23 0.44 -16.04
N ALA A 229 -17.19 -0.73 -16.65
CA ALA A 229 -15.94 -1.43 -16.94
C ALA A 229 -15.09 -0.67 -17.98
N HIS A 230 -15.73 -0.11 -19.01
CA HIS A 230 -15.03 0.63 -20.07
C HIS A 230 -14.75 2.11 -19.72
N ASN A 231 -15.57 2.72 -18.86
CA ASN A 231 -15.49 4.13 -18.46
C ASN A 231 -15.37 4.25 -16.94
N TYR A 232 -14.45 3.47 -16.38
CA TYR A 232 -14.27 3.37 -14.94
C TYR A 232 -13.84 4.70 -14.31
N ASP A 233 -13.04 5.47 -15.02
CA ASP A 233 -12.60 6.82 -14.68
C ASP A 233 -13.78 7.79 -14.49
N ILE A 234 -14.68 7.89 -15.49
CA ILE A 234 -15.86 8.76 -15.43
C ILE A 234 -16.78 8.33 -14.28
N TRP A 235 -16.98 7.01 -14.15
CA TRP A 235 -17.78 6.44 -13.07
C TRP A 235 -17.22 6.80 -11.69
N CYS A 236 -15.91 6.67 -11.50
CA CYS A 236 -15.22 6.99 -10.27
C CYS A 236 -15.32 8.48 -9.94
N PHE A 237 -15.03 9.34 -10.91
CA PHE A 237 -15.06 10.78 -10.73
C PHE A 237 -16.46 11.27 -10.33
N GLN A 238 -17.50 10.87 -11.07
CA GLN A 238 -18.86 11.36 -10.86
C GLN A 238 -19.52 10.82 -9.58
N ARG A 239 -19.22 9.57 -9.19
CA ARG A 239 -19.87 8.91 -8.05
C ARG A 239 -19.08 8.89 -6.76
N HIS A 240 -17.76 9.03 -6.84
CA HIS A 240 -16.86 8.94 -5.68
C HIS A 240 -16.00 10.20 -5.50
N GLY A 241 -15.99 11.10 -6.49
CA GLY A 241 -15.28 12.38 -6.45
C GLY A 241 -13.82 12.30 -6.90
N LYS A 242 -13.20 13.49 -7.03
CA LYS A 242 -11.85 13.69 -7.54
C LYS A 242 -10.78 12.88 -6.80
N LYS A 243 -10.84 12.81 -5.46
CA LYS A 243 -9.88 12.04 -4.65
C LYS A 243 -9.85 10.56 -5.06
N TYR A 244 -11.03 9.93 -5.04
CA TYR A 244 -11.14 8.51 -5.36
C TYR A 244 -10.70 8.22 -6.80
N TRP A 245 -11.06 9.10 -7.74
CA TRP A 245 -10.57 9.02 -9.12
C TRP A 245 -9.04 9.14 -9.21
N ASN A 246 -8.43 10.08 -8.48
CA ASN A 246 -6.98 10.22 -8.46
C ASN A 246 -6.29 8.96 -7.90
N ASP A 247 -6.82 8.40 -6.81
CA ASP A 247 -6.24 7.24 -6.15
C ASP A 247 -6.38 5.93 -6.95
N ASN A 248 -7.43 5.79 -7.77
CA ASN A 248 -7.79 4.52 -8.44
C ASN A 248 -7.67 4.55 -9.97
N CYS A 249 -7.67 5.72 -10.60
CA CYS A 249 -7.74 5.86 -12.06
C CYS A 249 -6.58 6.65 -12.66
N CYS A 250 -5.97 7.59 -11.92
CA CYS A 250 -4.83 8.33 -12.44
C CYS A 250 -3.58 7.47 -12.49
N TYR A 251 -2.75 7.73 -13.51
CA TYR A 251 -1.38 7.23 -13.53
C TYR A 251 -0.62 7.84 -12.36
N SER A 252 0.00 6.98 -11.55
CA SER A 252 0.88 7.43 -10.48
C SER A 252 2.33 7.25 -10.89
N ILE A 253 3.14 8.28 -10.66
CA ILE A 253 4.59 8.21 -10.84
C ILE A 253 5.13 7.52 -9.58
N GLU A 254 5.64 6.30 -9.75
CA GLU A 254 6.34 5.60 -8.67
C GLU A 254 7.78 6.10 -8.57
N ARG A 255 8.17 6.57 -7.38
CA ARG A 255 9.57 6.89 -7.10
C ARG A 255 10.33 5.60 -6.80
N ASN A 256 11.55 5.47 -7.32
CA ASN A 256 12.42 4.35 -7.00
C ASN A 256 13.34 4.71 -5.81
N PRO A 257 13.11 4.16 -4.60
CA PRO A 257 13.97 4.41 -3.45
C PRO A 257 15.38 3.82 -3.61
N GLU A 258 15.64 2.95 -4.59
CA GLU A 258 17.00 2.45 -4.83
C GLU A 258 17.97 3.54 -5.32
N LEU A 259 17.46 4.69 -5.78
CA LEU A 259 18.26 5.82 -6.27
C LEU A 259 18.74 6.78 -5.17
N ILE A 260 18.33 6.55 -3.92
CA ILE A 260 18.72 7.35 -2.77
C ILE A 260 19.50 6.50 -1.77
N ASN A 261 20.27 7.13 -0.90
CA ASN A 261 20.97 6.44 0.19
C ASN A 261 20.16 6.50 1.48
N VAL A 262 20.50 5.62 2.43
CA VAL A 262 19.93 5.67 3.79
C VAL A 262 20.25 7.03 4.40
N GLY A 263 19.25 7.67 4.99
CA GLY A 263 19.37 9.00 5.59
C GLY A 263 19.35 10.16 4.60
N ASP A 264 19.28 9.94 3.28
CA ASP A 264 19.10 11.04 2.34
C ASP A 264 17.70 11.67 2.52
N ILE A 265 16.68 10.84 2.74
CA ILE A 265 15.29 11.26 2.79
C ILE A 265 14.58 10.59 3.97
N LEU A 266 14.16 11.41 4.94
CA LEU A 266 13.21 11.02 5.97
C LEU A 266 11.81 11.47 5.61
N VAL A 267 10.80 10.69 5.98
CA VAL A 267 9.38 11.06 5.90
C VAL A 267 8.84 11.13 7.31
N ALA A 268 8.35 12.29 7.72
CA ALA A 268 7.67 12.48 9.00
C ALA A 268 6.16 12.40 8.82
N ASP A 269 5.52 11.63 9.68
CA ASP A 269 4.07 11.51 9.73
C ASP A 269 3.61 11.27 11.18
N GLY A 270 2.37 11.65 11.44
CA GLY A 270 1.73 11.49 12.74
C GLY A 270 0.59 10.48 12.71
N HIS A 271 0.58 9.56 13.67
CA HIS A 271 -0.46 8.55 13.81
C HIS A 271 -1.15 8.62 15.16
N LYS A 272 -2.49 8.71 15.14
CA LYS A 272 -3.28 8.65 16.37
C LYS A 272 -3.39 7.20 16.83
N LEU A 273 -2.66 6.84 17.88
CA LEU A 273 -2.60 5.48 18.40
C LEU A 273 -4.01 4.92 18.65
N ASN A 274 -4.24 3.67 18.26
CA ASN A 274 -5.54 3.00 18.37
C ASN A 274 -5.81 2.44 19.77
N PHE A 275 -5.01 2.78 20.78
CA PHE A 275 -5.22 2.44 22.19
C PHE A 275 -5.11 3.68 23.08
N GLN A 276 -5.56 3.58 24.33
CA GLN A 276 -5.59 4.72 25.26
C GLN A 276 -4.44 4.68 26.27
N ILE A 277 -3.87 5.84 26.56
CA ILE A 277 -2.75 6.05 27.47
C ILE A 277 -3.21 7.04 28.56
N LEU A 278 -2.76 6.81 29.79
CA LEU A 278 -2.92 7.76 30.88
C LEU A 278 -1.99 8.95 30.64
N ASN A 279 -2.57 10.12 30.41
CA ASN A 279 -1.82 11.37 30.25
C ASN A 279 -1.24 11.79 31.62
N PRO A 280 0.10 11.89 31.77
CA PRO A 280 0.73 12.22 33.05
C PRO A 280 0.48 13.66 33.50
N TRP A 281 0.25 14.58 32.56
CA TRP A 281 0.00 16.00 32.85
C TRP A 281 -1.45 16.29 33.25
N THR A 282 -2.41 15.58 32.65
CA THR A 282 -3.84 15.85 32.88
C THR A 282 -4.54 14.79 33.73
N GLY A 283 -3.91 13.64 33.95
CA GLY A 283 -4.51 12.47 34.62
C GLY A 283 -5.65 11.80 33.82
N LYS A 284 -5.92 12.25 32.59
CA LYS A 284 -7.00 11.71 31.75
C LYS A 284 -6.50 10.57 30.87
N ILE A 285 -7.37 9.60 30.62
CA ILE A 285 -7.10 8.49 29.69
C ILE A 285 -7.53 8.93 28.29
N GLU A 286 -6.57 9.05 27.37
CA GLU A 286 -6.83 9.50 26.00
C GLU A 286 -5.98 8.77 24.96
N ARG A 287 -6.33 8.95 23.68
CA ARG A 287 -5.55 8.42 22.56
C ARG A 287 -4.52 9.47 22.15
N MET A 288 -3.26 9.20 22.46
CA MET A 288 -2.14 10.07 22.10
C MET A 288 -1.73 9.90 20.64
N GLN A 289 -0.90 10.82 20.18
CA GLN A 289 -0.29 10.81 18.86
C GLN A 289 1.13 10.23 18.94
N LEU A 290 1.48 9.36 17.99
CA LEU A 290 2.84 8.95 17.70
C LEU A 290 3.35 9.73 16.49
N ILE A 291 4.40 10.53 16.68
CA ILE A 291 5.12 11.20 15.59
C ILE A 291 6.28 10.29 15.21
N THR A 292 6.45 9.99 13.92
CA THR A 292 7.51 9.09 13.44
C THR A 292 8.24 9.69 12.25
N PHE A 293 9.57 9.66 12.29
CA PHE A 293 10.49 9.90 11.19
C PHE A 293 10.95 8.56 10.61
N PHE A 294 10.69 8.36 9.33
CA PHE A 294 10.85 7.10 8.64
C PHE A 294 11.79 7.24 7.45
N ASP A 295 12.86 6.45 7.39
CA ASP A 295 13.82 6.48 6.28
C ASP A 295 13.23 5.81 5.03
N MET A 296 13.19 6.56 3.94
CA MET A 296 12.55 6.14 2.70
C MET A 296 13.32 5.03 1.98
N ARG A 297 14.64 4.91 2.19
CA ARG A 297 15.50 3.93 1.51
C ARG A 297 15.42 2.54 2.13
N SER A 298 15.49 2.48 3.46
CA SER A 298 15.57 1.24 4.25
C SER A 298 14.23 0.79 4.83
N ASN A 299 13.19 1.63 4.76
CA ASN A 299 11.95 1.47 5.54
C ASN A 299 12.19 1.46 7.06
N MET A 300 13.21 2.16 7.56
CA MET A 300 13.53 2.14 8.98
C MET A 300 12.80 3.28 9.73
N PRO A 301 12.02 3.01 10.80
CA PRO A 301 11.55 4.05 11.71
C PRO A 301 12.72 4.60 12.56
N CYS A 302 13.40 5.63 12.05
CA CYS A 302 14.63 6.15 12.64
C CYS A 302 14.42 6.92 13.96
N GLY A 303 13.28 7.58 14.12
CA GLY A 303 13.01 8.36 15.33
C GLY A 303 11.53 8.57 15.52
N TRP A 304 11.08 8.57 16.76
CA TRP A 304 9.67 8.71 17.09
C TRP A 304 9.47 9.27 18.49
N GLU A 305 8.32 9.87 18.73
CA GLU A 305 7.89 10.37 20.04
C GLU A 305 6.38 10.23 20.19
N ILE A 306 5.93 9.94 21.41
CA ILE A 306 4.50 9.90 21.74
C ILE A 306 4.16 11.18 22.50
N ALA A 307 3.09 11.86 22.09
CA ALA A 307 2.63 13.09 22.74
C ALA A 307 1.10 13.17 22.71
N PRO A 308 0.44 13.90 23.64
CA PRO A 308 -1.02 14.08 23.63
C PRO A 308 -1.53 14.63 22.29
N THR A 309 -0.76 15.53 21.69
CA THR A 309 -1.03 16.15 20.39
C THR A 309 0.27 16.38 19.64
N GLU A 310 0.20 16.49 18.31
CA GLU A 310 1.33 16.95 17.51
C GLU A 310 1.70 18.39 17.92
N ASN A 311 2.93 18.57 18.37
CA ASN A 311 3.50 19.88 18.70
C ASN A 311 4.98 19.91 18.28
N THR A 312 5.52 21.12 18.17
CA THR A 312 6.90 21.38 17.73
C THR A 312 7.92 20.60 18.58
N VAL A 313 7.74 20.56 19.91
CA VAL A 313 8.66 19.87 20.83
C VAL A 313 8.74 18.37 20.53
N ALA A 314 7.61 17.70 20.39
CA ALA A 314 7.57 16.27 20.10
C ALA A 314 8.14 15.94 18.71
N ILE A 315 7.92 16.81 17.73
CA ILE A 315 8.53 16.69 16.40
C ILE A 315 10.06 16.81 16.49
N SER A 316 10.57 17.81 17.23
CA SER A 316 12.01 18.01 17.42
C SER A 316 12.67 16.88 18.19
N VAL A 317 12.00 16.32 19.22
CA VAL A 317 12.49 15.14 19.95
C VAL A 317 12.56 13.91 19.04
N ALA A 318 11.53 13.68 18.22
CA ALA A 318 11.51 12.59 17.27
C ALA A 318 12.59 12.75 16.18
N LEU A 319 12.79 13.97 15.66
CA LEU A 319 13.85 14.30 14.72
C LEU A 319 15.24 14.07 15.34
N ARG A 320 15.46 14.54 16.57
CA ARG A 320 16.72 14.33 17.30
C ARG A 320 17.02 12.85 17.43
N ARG A 321 16.05 12.02 17.81
CA ARG A 321 16.20 10.56 17.86
C ARG A 321 16.57 9.99 16.49
N ALA A 322 15.93 10.48 15.42
CA ALA A 322 16.23 10.05 14.06
C ALA A 322 17.67 10.37 13.63
N ILE A 323 18.15 11.57 13.90
CA ILE A 323 19.53 11.99 13.59
C ILE A 323 20.54 11.14 14.36
N LEU A 324 20.30 10.91 15.66
CA LEU A 324 21.17 10.08 16.50
C LEU A 324 21.21 8.63 16.02
N MET A 325 20.06 8.06 15.65
CA MET A 325 20.00 6.70 15.11
C MET A 325 20.70 6.61 13.75
N LEU A 326 20.46 7.58 12.85
CA LEU A 326 21.12 7.67 11.56
C LEU A 326 22.63 7.86 11.66
N GLY A 327 23.12 8.48 12.74
CA GLY A 327 24.54 8.84 12.88
C GLY A 327 24.98 9.91 11.86
N LYS A 328 24.03 10.65 11.28
CA LYS A 328 24.25 11.78 10.37
C LYS A 328 22.99 12.63 10.25
N ILE A 329 23.15 13.86 9.81
CA ILE A 329 22.04 14.76 9.52
C ILE A 329 21.40 14.36 8.18
N PRO A 330 20.07 14.21 8.09
CA PRO A 330 19.41 13.87 6.84
C PRO A 330 19.44 15.03 5.84
N ARG A 331 19.49 14.73 4.54
CA ARG A 331 19.50 15.80 3.52
C ARG A 331 18.13 16.44 3.35
N VAL A 332 17.09 15.61 3.36
CA VAL A 332 15.71 16.04 3.11
C VAL A 332 14.76 15.41 4.13
N VAL A 333 13.82 16.20 4.64
CA VAL A 333 12.69 15.74 5.43
C VAL A 333 11.40 16.06 4.69
N TYR A 334 10.64 15.01 4.37
CA TYR A 334 9.26 15.14 3.90
C TYR A 334 8.31 15.27 5.07
N LEU A 335 7.51 16.34 5.08
CA LEU A 335 6.43 16.53 6.05
C LEU A 335 5.08 16.36 5.34
N ASP A 336 4.16 15.60 5.94
CA ASP A 336 2.82 15.45 5.35
C ASP A 336 1.97 16.71 5.56
N ASN A 337 1.29 17.14 4.50
CA ASN A 337 0.36 18.27 4.46
C ASN A 337 -1.03 17.91 5.02
N GLY A 338 -1.08 16.97 5.96
CA GLY A 338 -2.33 16.45 6.52
C GLY A 338 -3.20 17.58 7.09
N LYS A 339 -4.52 17.49 6.87
CA LYS A 339 -5.52 18.41 7.47
C LYS A 339 -5.36 18.63 8.98
N ALA A 340 -4.67 17.73 9.68
CA ALA A 340 -4.38 17.83 11.12
C ALA A 340 -3.32 18.88 11.44
N PHE A 341 -2.26 19.00 10.62
CA PHE A 341 -1.38 20.18 10.63
C PHE A 341 -2.27 21.40 10.40
N LYS A 342 -2.98 21.48 9.26
CA LYS A 342 -3.86 22.62 8.91
C LYS A 342 -4.86 23.05 9.99
N SER A 343 -5.57 22.15 10.66
CA SER A 343 -6.72 22.56 11.47
C SER A 343 -6.41 23.16 12.84
N LYS A 344 -5.24 22.87 13.43
CA LYS A 344 -4.89 23.40 14.75
C LYS A 344 -4.09 24.70 14.71
N TYR A 345 -3.35 24.92 13.62
CA TYR A 345 -2.47 26.08 13.47
C TYR A 345 -2.81 26.98 12.27
N PHE A 346 -3.77 26.62 11.39
CA PHE A 346 -3.86 27.24 10.06
C PHE A 346 -5.28 27.73 9.72
N GLN A 347 -5.45 29.05 9.65
CA GLN A 347 -6.52 29.69 8.86
C GLN A 347 -5.90 30.62 7.82
N GLY A 348 -5.47 30.04 6.69
CA GLY A 348 -5.36 30.73 5.41
C GLY A 348 -4.09 31.55 5.18
N THR A 349 -3.07 30.92 4.58
CA THR A 349 -2.14 31.49 3.57
C THR A 349 -1.36 30.32 2.94
N GLY A 350 -0.45 30.57 1.98
CA GLY A 350 0.16 29.55 1.11
C GLY A 350 1.14 28.58 1.78
N LEU A 351 1.65 27.61 1.01
CA LEU A 351 2.32 26.38 1.46
C LEU A 351 3.71 26.54 2.10
N ASP A 352 4.48 27.58 1.73
CA ASP A 352 5.86 27.77 2.24
C ASP A 352 5.88 28.58 3.56
N THR A 353 4.88 29.44 3.75
CA THR A 353 4.64 30.28 4.96
C THR A 353 4.34 29.48 6.24
N ASP A 354 4.12 28.18 6.12
CA ASP A 354 3.42 27.37 7.13
C ASP A 354 4.37 26.64 8.12
N LEU A 355 5.60 26.28 7.71
CA LEU A 355 6.65 25.74 8.62
C LEU A 355 7.38 26.85 9.37
N GLU A 356 7.42 28.03 8.77
CA GLU A 356 7.96 29.25 9.37
C GLU A 356 7.09 29.66 10.56
N GLN A 357 5.76 29.68 10.40
CA GLN A 357 4.79 29.91 11.49
C GLN A 357 4.89 28.92 12.65
N ALA A 358 5.35 27.69 12.43
CA ALA A 358 5.51 26.66 13.46
C ALA A 358 6.89 26.65 14.16
N GLY A 359 7.83 27.50 13.73
CA GLY A 359 9.21 27.55 14.24
C GLY A 359 10.08 26.34 13.88
N LEU A 360 9.56 25.43 13.05
CA LEU A 360 10.25 24.19 12.66
C LEU A 360 11.23 24.41 11.50
N SER A 361 10.92 25.33 10.57
CA SER A 361 11.78 25.65 9.42
C SER A 361 13.21 26.03 9.84
N GLY A 362 13.34 26.81 10.92
CA GLY A 362 14.64 27.26 11.44
C GLY A 362 15.49 26.12 12.01
N ILE A 363 14.89 25.17 12.74
CA ILE A 363 15.61 24.00 13.27
C ILE A 363 16.12 23.12 12.11
N TYR A 364 15.30 22.89 11.09
CA TYR A 364 15.72 22.12 9.91
C TYR A 364 16.82 22.85 9.14
N SER A 365 16.65 24.16 8.89
CA SER A 365 17.60 24.95 8.11
C SER A 365 18.95 25.13 8.81
N ASN A 366 18.97 25.34 10.13
CA ASN A 366 20.20 25.43 10.93
C ASN A 366 21.00 24.12 10.92
N LEU A 367 20.30 22.98 10.83
CA LEU A 367 20.94 21.68 10.66
C LEU A 367 21.33 21.42 9.18
N GLY A 368 21.00 22.31 8.24
CA GLY A 368 21.23 22.10 6.81
C GLY A 368 20.28 21.08 6.16
N ILE A 369 19.13 20.81 6.79
CA ILE A 369 18.10 19.89 6.33
C ILE A 369 17.12 20.63 5.42
N GLN A 370 16.91 20.14 4.20
CA GLN A 370 15.89 20.67 3.31
C GLN A 370 14.52 20.08 3.65
N THR A 371 13.51 20.91 3.88
CA THR A 371 12.14 20.44 4.11
C THR A 371 11.35 20.45 2.81
N ILE A 372 10.66 19.36 2.50
CA ILE A 372 9.72 19.30 1.36
C ILE A 372 8.34 18.89 1.87
N PHE A 373 7.33 19.70 1.58
CA PHE A 373 5.97 19.33 1.89
C PHE A 373 5.42 18.36 0.84
N ALA A 374 4.83 17.27 1.29
CA ALA A 374 4.15 16.34 0.40
C ALA A 374 2.95 17.05 -0.25
N TRP A 375 2.86 17.02 -1.59
CA TRP A 375 1.67 17.53 -2.25
C TRP A 375 0.46 16.69 -1.84
N ALA A 376 -0.66 17.35 -1.51
CA ALA A 376 -1.90 16.64 -1.21
C ALA A 376 -2.18 15.60 -2.31
N TYR A 377 -2.49 14.37 -1.90
CA TYR A 377 -2.78 13.22 -2.78
C TYR A 377 -1.59 12.60 -3.55
N HIS A 378 -0.33 12.88 -3.16
CA HIS A 378 0.84 12.24 -3.77
C HIS A 378 1.40 11.08 -2.92
N GLY A 379 1.95 10.06 -3.57
CA GLY A 379 2.34 8.77 -2.96
C GLY A 379 3.54 8.79 -2.01
N GLN A 380 3.98 9.94 -1.51
CA GLN A 380 5.16 10.07 -0.63
C GLN A 380 4.88 9.55 0.78
N SER A 381 3.77 9.95 1.39
CA SER A 381 3.35 9.47 2.73
C SER A 381 2.82 8.04 2.71
N LYS A 382 2.50 7.46 1.54
CA LYS A 382 1.94 6.10 1.42
C LYS A 382 2.83 5.01 2.02
N THR A 383 4.16 5.20 2.06
CA THR A 383 5.06 4.23 2.70
C THR A 383 4.88 4.24 4.22
N VAL A 384 4.76 5.42 4.83
CA VAL A 384 4.55 5.58 6.28
C VAL A 384 3.11 5.19 6.68
N GLU A 385 2.11 5.50 5.85
CA GLU A 385 0.73 5.03 6.05
C GLU A 385 0.65 3.50 6.07
N ARG A 386 1.37 2.81 5.17
CA ARG A 386 1.47 1.34 5.18
C ARG A 386 2.15 0.85 6.45
N PHE A 387 3.21 1.52 6.88
CA PHE A 387 3.91 1.20 8.13
C PHE A 387 2.96 1.29 9.34
N PHE A 388 2.17 2.35 9.49
CA PHE A 388 1.15 2.44 10.55
C PHE A 388 0.08 1.35 10.42
N GLY A 389 -0.28 0.97 9.18
CA GLY A 389 -1.15 -0.18 8.92
C GLY A 389 -0.60 -1.51 9.45
N VAL A 390 0.72 -1.72 9.42
CA VAL A 390 1.40 -2.89 10.01
C VAL A 390 1.48 -2.75 11.54
N MET A 391 1.78 -1.55 12.05
CA MET A 391 1.81 -1.24 13.49
C MET A 391 0.51 -1.57 14.23
N ALA A 392 -0.61 -1.59 13.51
CA ALA A 392 -1.90 -2.04 14.03
C ALA A 392 -1.88 -3.45 14.66
N GLU A 393 -0.88 -4.29 14.34
CA GLU A 393 -0.61 -5.56 15.03
C GLU A 393 -0.35 -5.32 16.52
N MET A 394 0.68 -4.55 16.86
CA MET A 394 1.01 -4.19 18.25
C MET A 394 -0.14 -3.44 18.92
N GLU A 395 -0.81 -2.53 18.22
CA GLU A 395 -1.92 -1.79 18.81
C GLU A 395 -3.06 -2.69 19.29
N ARG A 396 -3.27 -3.86 18.67
CA ARG A 396 -4.29 -4.84 19.10
C ARG A 396 -3.90 -5.58 20.38
N ASP A 397 -2.61 -5.70 20.66
CA ASP A 397 -2.09 -6.31 21.88
C ASP A 397 -2.19 -5.36 23.08
N ALA A 398 -2.39 -4.06 22.84
CA ALA A 398 -2.55 -3.08 23.90
C ALA A 398 -3.84 -3.34 24.69
N PRO A 399 -3.79 -3.41 26.04
CA PRO A 399 -4.97 -3.67 26.87
C PRO A 399 -6.11 -2.68 26.60
N THR A 400 -5.79 -1.43 26.28
CA THR A 400 -6.73 -0.34 26.06
C THR A 400 -7.12 -0.13 24.58
N TYR A 401 -6.89 -1.12 23.71
CA TYR A 401 -7.18 -1.03 22.28
C TYR A 401 -8.63 -0.66 21.95
N THR A 402 -8.82 0.30 21.04
CA THR A 402 -10.11 0.92 20.69
C THR A 402 -10.60 0.63 19.27
N GLY A 403 -9.81 -0.07 18.45
CA GLY A 403 -10.15 -0.37 17.06
C GLY A 403 -9.39 0.51 16.04
N THR A 404 -8.95 -0.10 14.94
CA THR A 404 -8.28 0.59 13.81
C THR A 404 -9.24 1.35 12.90
N SER A 405 -10.53 1.00 12.94
CA SER A 405 -11.58 1.68 12.18
C SER A 405 -12.92 1.51 12.90
N ILE A 406 -13.94 2.24 12.46
CA ILE A 406 -15.31 2.07 12.99
C ILE A 406 -15.81 0.63 12.79
N ALA A 407 -15.45 0.00 11.67
CA ALA A 407 -15.84 -1.38 11.36
C ALA A 407 -15.06 -2.41 12.19
N ASN A 408 -13.82 -2.10 12.56
CA ASN A 408 -12.92 -3.01 13.28
C ASN A 408 -12.88 -2.73 14.79
N LYS A 409 -13.92 -2.12 15.34
CA LYS A 409 -14.03 -1.87 16.78
C LYS A 409 -14.18 -3.21 17.52
N PRO A 410 -13.47 -3.42 18.64
CA PRO A 410 -13.70 -4.58 19.49
C PRO A 410 -15.18 -4.66 19.94
N PRO A 411 -15.78 -5.86 20.04
CA PRO A 411 -17.18 -6.03 20.41
C PRO A 411 -17.57 -5.30 21.70
N ARG A 412 -16.66 -5.20 22.69
CA ARG A 412 -16.91 -4.47 23.95
C ARG A 412 -17.36 -3.00 23.76
N LEU A 413 -16.94 -2.37 22.67
CA LEU A 413 -17.27 -0.99 22.31
C LEU A 413 -18.54 -0.86 21.46
N MET A 414 -19.11 -1.98 21.01
CA MET A 414 -20.37 -1.99 20.26
C MET A 414 -21.58 -1.80 21.20
N ARG A 415 -22.68 -1.33 20.62
CA ARG A 415 -23.93 -1.13 21.35
C ARG A 415 -24.57 -2.48 21.67
N GLY A 416 -24.93 -2.70 22.93
CA GLY A 416 -25.61 -3.92 23.39
C GLY A 416 -24.72 -5.04 23.93
N GLU A 417 -23.40 -4.95 23.74
CA GLU A 417 -22.45 -6.02 24.08
C GLU A 417 -22.04 -6.06 25.57
N LYS A 418 -22.99 -6.41 26.45
CA LYS A 418 -22.77 -6.45 27.92
C LYS A 418 -21.77 -7.53 28.34
N LEU A 419 -21.79 -8.71 27.71
CA LEU A 419 -20.91 -9.83 28.07
C LEU A 419 -19.44 -9.50 27.80
N HIS A 420 -19.14 -8.97 26.61
CA HIS A 420 -17.79 -8.60 26.23
C HIS A 420 -17.20 -7.51 27.12
N ARG A 421 -18.01 -6.57 27.64
CA ARG A 421 -17.54 -5.58 28.62
C ARG A 421 -17.11 -6.22 29.94
N LYS A 422 -17.91 -7.15 30.47
CA LYS A 422 -17.57 -7.89 31.70
C LYS A 422 -16.32 -8.75 31.54
N VAL A 423 -16.18 -9.42 30.39
CA VAL A 423 -14.97 -10.21 30.09
C VAL A 423 -13.75 -9.30 30.04
N TYR A 424 -13.85 -8.17 29.35
CA TYR A 424 -12.78 -7.19 29.27
C TYR A 424 -12.37 -6.63 30.64
N GLU A 425 -13.34 -6.25 31.48
CA GLU A 425 -13.08 -5.79 32.86
C GLU A 425 -12.32 -6.83 33.68
N LYS A 426 -12.67 -8.12 33.55
CA LYS A 426 -11.97 -9.22 34.25
C LYS A 426 -10.56 -9.47 33.71
N VAL A 427 -10.36 -9.40 32.39
CA VAL A 427 -9.07 -9.67 31.73
C VAL A 427 -8.09 -8.53 31.97
N VAL A 428 -8.53 -7.28 31.80
CA VAL A 428 -7.67 -6.09 31.91
C VAL A 428 -7.56 -5.63 33.36
N GLY A 429 -8.54 -5.94 34.22
CA GLY A 429 -8.50 -5.63 35.65
C GLY A 429 -8.40 -4.13 35.94
N GLY A 430 -8.95 -3.28 35.07
CA GLY A 430 -8.87 -1.82 35.20
C GLY A 430 -7.48 -1.23 34.95
N LYS A 431 -6.50 -2.03 34.50
CA LYS A 431 -5.16 -1.54 34.15
C LYS A 431 -5.25 -0.53 33.01
N CYS A 432 -4.70 0.65 33.24
CA CYS A 432 -4.46 1.64 32.20
C CYS A 432 -2.99 1.58 31.76
N LEU A 433 -2.72 1.92 30.51
CA LEU A 433 -1.35 2.00 30.01
C LEU A 433 -0.77 3.36 30.43
N THR A 434 0.35 3.39 31.14
CA THR A 434 1.07 4.64 31.40
C THR A 434 1.87 5.06 30.16
N MET A 435 2.36 6.30 30.18
CA MET A 435 3.21 6.84 29.12
C MET A 435 4.45 5.95 28.90
N GLU A 436 5.12 5.58 29.99
CA GLU A 436 6.35 4.78 29.99
C GLU A 436 6.10 3.38 29.43
N MET A 437 5.00 2.75 29.84
CA MET A 437 4.59 1.45 29.30
C MET A 437 4.30 1.53 27.80
N ALA A 438 3.69 2.62 27.33
CA ALA A 438 3.46 2.85 25.91
C ALA A 438 4.76 3.00 25.14
N HIS A 439 5.72 3.77 25.66
CA HIS A 439 7.05 3.90 25.07
C HIS A 439 7.76 2.56 24.96
N CYS A 440 7.79 1.75 26.02
CA CYS A 440 8.41 0.42 25.98
C CYS A 440 7.74 -0.49 24.95
N MET A 441 6.41 -0.46 24.87
CA MET A 441 5.65 -1.26 23.93
C MET A 441 5.94 -0.87 22.48
N VAL A 442 5.96 0.43 22.18
CA VAL A 442 6.30 0.94 20.85
C VAL A 442 7.76 0.63 20.53
N ALA A 443 8.70 0.87 21.44
CA ALA A 443 10.13 0.58 21.25
C ALA A 443 10.38 -0.89 20.89
N ASN A 444 9.84 -1.82 21.69
CA ASN A 444 9.99 -3.26 21.45
C ASN A 444 9.47 -3.66 20.06
N TRP A 445 8.32 -3.10 19.66
CA TRP A 445 7.75 -3.39 18.35
C TRP A 445 8.55 -2.77 17.21
N MET A 446 9.11 -1.56 17.38
CA MET A 446 10.00 -0.94 16.39
C MET A 446 11.24 -1.81 16.17
N ASP A 447 11.83 -2.36 17.24
CA ASP A 447 12.98 -3.26 17.16
C ASP A 447 12.64 -4.60 16.50
N GLU A 448 11.45 -5.13 16.73
CA GLU A 448 10.95 -6.32 16.04
C GLU A 448 10.75 -6.03 14.55
N TYR A 449 10.09 -4.93 14.22
CA TYR A 449 9.85 -4.48 12.85
C TYR A 449 11.17 -4.28 12.08
N ALA A 450 12.18 -3.68 12.73
CA ALA A 450 13.51 -3.45 12.17
C ALA A 450 14.17 -4.75 11.66
N ARG A 451 13.95 -5.85 12.38
CA ARG A 451 14.55 -7.17 12.13
C ARG A 451 13.65 -8.08 11.28
N ARG A 452 12.43 -7.65 10.95
CA ARG A 452 11.45 -8.47 10.22
C ARG A 452 11.72 -8.42 8.71
N PRO A 453 12.02 -9.55 8.04
CA PRO A 453 12.17 -9.64 6.60
C PRO A 453 10.93 -9.15 5.84
N GLN A 454 11.12 -8.32 4.80
CA GLN A 454 10.01 -7.78 4.00
C GLN A 454 9.94 -8.39 2.59
N GLU A 455 9.54 -9.66 2.50
CA GLU A 455 9.47 -10.41 1.22
C GLU A 455 8.57 -9.77 0.16
N ARG A 456 7.43 -9.20 0.59
CA ARG A 456 6.45 -8.56 -0.30
C ARG A 456 6.83 -7.12 -0.66
N SER A 457 7.86 -6.57 -0.04
CA SER A 457 8.32 -5.23 -0.36
C SER A 457 9.04 -5.24 -1.71
N LYS A 458 8.54 -4.44 -2.65
CA LYS A 458 9.15 -4.24 -3.97
C LYS A 458 10.62 -3.79 -3.86
N TYR A 459 10.97 -3.08 -2.79
CA TYR A 459 12.27 -2.43 -2.60
C TYR A 459 13.21 -3.20 -1.69
N LEU A 460 12.69 -3.79 -0.61
CA LEU A 460 13.51 -4.60 0.31
C LEU A 460 13.67 -6.05 -0.16
N LYS A 461 12.80 -6.59 -1.02
CA LYS A 461 12.98 -7.90 -1.68
C LYS A 461 13.37 -9.03 -0.70
N GLY A 462 12.79 -9.04 0.51
CA GLY A 462 13.08 -10.05 1.53
C GLY A 462 14.12 -9.65 2.58
N TRP A 463 14.84 -8.56 2.42
CA TRP A 463 15.71 -8.02 3.46
C TRP A 463 14.90 -7.39 4.61
N ALA A 464 15.46 -7.40 5.82
CA ALA A 464 14.91 -6.63 6.93
C ALA A 464 15.35 -5.16 6.83
N PRO A 465 14.56 -4.20 7.35
CA PRO A 465 14.94 -2.79 7.33
C PRO A 465 16.35 -2.51 7.88
N ILE A 466 16.72 -3.20 8.97
CA ILE A 466 18.03 -3.04 9.62
C ILE A 466 19.20 -3.44 8.73
N ASP A 467 19.02 -4.46 7.87
CA ASP A 467 20.07 -4.97 6.99
C ASP A 467 20.48 -3.95 5.93
N LEU A 468 19.54 -3.10 5.51
CA LEU A 468 19.80 -1.99 4.60
C LEU A 468 20.25 -0.74 5.34
N PHE A 469 19.74 -0.53 6.56
CA PHE A 469 20.01 0.64 7.37
C PHE A 469 21.45 0.68 7.89
N GLU A 470 21.93 -0.38 8.52
CA GLU A 470 23.24 -0.40 9.19
C GLU A 470 24.42 -0.11 8.24
N PRO A 471 24.50 -0.69 7.02
CA PRO A 471 25.56 -0.34 6.08
C PRO A 471 25.52 1.12 5.61
N GLY A 472 24.34 1.76 5.67
CA GLY A 472 24.13 3.15 5.26
C GLY A 472 24.18 4.16 6.41
N ARG A 473 24.37 3.69 7.65
CA ARG A 473 24.47 4.52 8.85
C ARG A 473 25.69 5.44 8.77
N GLY A 474 25.53 6.67 9.25
CA GLY A 474 26.59 7.67 9.29
C GLY A 474 27.64 7.39 10.37
N LYS A 475 28.69 8.24 10.40
CA LYS A 475 29.83 8.09 11.30
C LYS A 475 29.52 8.39 12.78
N GLY A 476 28.31 8.87 13.08
CA GLY A 476 27.91 9.39 14.38
C GLY A 476 27.75 10.91 14.32
N VAL A 477 26.81 11.43 15.13
CA VAL A 477 26.65 12.86 15.41
C VAL A 477 26.87 13.03 16.90
N ASP A 478 27.65 14.03 17.31
CA ASP A 478 27.83 14.31 18.73
C ASP A 478 26.49 14.78 19.32
N PRO A 479 25.91 14.06 20.30
CA PRO A 479 24.69 14.49 20.97
C PRO A 479 24.82 15.88 21.61
N MET A 480 26.04 16.32 21.94
CA MET A 480 26.36 17.56 22.60
C MET A 480 26.49 18.73 21.64
N GLU A 481 27.07 18.58 20.44
CA GLU A 481 27.04 19.59 19.37
C GLU A 481 25.58 19.92 18.95
N LEU A 482 24.72 18.89 18.89
CA LEU A 482 23.30 19.05 18.60
C LEU A 482 22.54 19.83 19.69
N THR A 483 23.06 19.83 20.92
CA THR A 483 22.51 20.57 22.07
C THR A 483 23.18 21.94 22.24
N ALA A 484 24.47 22.08 21.90
CA ALA A 484 25.28 23.30 22.02
C ALA A 484 24.76 24.44 21.13
N LEU A 485 24.31 24.14 19.91
CA LEU A 485 23.70 25.11 18.99
C LEU A 485 22.46 25.83 19.56
N ILE A 486 21.76 25.23 20.53
CA ILE A 486 20.60 25.84 21.22
C ILE A 486 21.05 26.56 22.50
N GLN A 487 22.14 26.09 23.12
CA GLN A 487 22.68 26.63 24.37
C GLN A 487 23.55 27.88 24.16
N GLU A 488 24.33 27.96 23.08
CA GLU A 488 25.20 29.11 22.75
C GLU A 488 24.42 30.42 22.64
N SER A 489 23.23 30.41 22.02
CA SER A 489 22.38 31.61 21.92
C SER A 489 21.81 32.06 23.27
N ILE A 490 21.62 31.12 24.21
CA ILE A 490 21.10 31.42 25.55
C ILE A 490 22.23 31.96 26.44
N ASP A 491 23.41 31.36 26.36
CA ASP A 491 24.58 31.73 27.16
C ASP A 491 25.12 33.13 26.79
N ASP A 492 25.06 33.53 25.51
CA ASP A 492 25.45 34.88 25.06
C ASP A 492 24.55 35.99 25.64
N ILE A 493 23.23 35.73 25.71
CA ILE A 493 22.25 36.67 26.28
C ILE A 493 22.43 36.77 27.80
N ILE A 494 22.65 35.64 28.48
CA ILE A 494 22.94 35.62 29.92
C ILE A 494 24.23 36.39 30.21
N THR A 495 25.28 36.19 29.42
CA THR A 495 26.56 36.89 29.56
C THR A 495 26.42 38.41 29.36
N ALA A 496 25.64 38.84 28.37
CA ALA A 496 25.34 40.25 28.12
C ALA A 496 24.62 40.94 29.30
N LEU A 497 23.83 40.17 30.04
CA LEU A 497 23.03 40.65 31.16
C LEU A 497 23.73 40.49 32.52
N GLY A 498 24.83 39.72 32.60
CA GLY A 498 25.56 39.44 33.84
C GLY A 498 26.00 40.68 34.62
N ASP A 499 26.33 41.77 33.93
CA ASP A 499 26.74 43.04 34.54
C ASP A 499 25.56 43.84 35.17
N ILE A 500 24.31 43.35 35.08
CA ILE A 500 23.12 43.91 35.80
C ILE A 500 22.94 43.22 37.16
N SER A 501 23.77 42.23 37.49
CA SER A 501 23.63 41.38 38.69
C SER A 501 23.56 42.14 40.01
N GLU A 502 24.17 43.33 40.14
CA GLU A 502 24.08 44.17 41.33
C GLU A 502 22.68 44.75 41.58
N ALA A 503 21.89 44.98 40.53
CA ALA A 503 20.53 45.54 40.62
C ALA A 503 19.43 44.47 40.60
N ALA A 504 19.69 43.30 40.00
CA ALA A 504 18.69 42.25 39.74
C ALA A 504 18.97 40.89 40.41
N GLY A 505 19.94 40.78 41.33
CA GLY A 505 20.13 39.60 42.21
C GLY A 505 20.62 38.30 41.54
N GLY A 506 21.00 38.37 40.27
CA GLY A 506 21.52 37.27 39.45
C GLY A 506 20.71 37.09 38.15
N VAL A 507 21.38 36.64 37.09
CA VAL A 507 20.77 36.31 35.78
C VAL A 507 21.00 34.83 35.50
N ASP A 508 19.93 34.05 35.32
CA ASP A 508 19.99 32.61 35.10
C ASP A 508 18.98 32.15 34.01
N GLN A 509 19.22 30.98 33.42
CA GLN A 509 18.27 30.30 32.52
C GLN A 509 17.14 29.62 33.32
N PHE A 510 15.90 29.73 32.86
CA PHE A 510 14.76 29.04 33.46
C PHE A 510 14.10 28.06 32.48
N ALA A 511 13.96 26.80 32.91
CA ALA A 511 13.40 25.71 32.10
C ALA A 511 12.12 25.05 32.71
N GLY A 512 11.49 25.70 33.70
CA GLY A 512 10.28 25.22 34.38
C GLY A 512 9.01 25.96 33.94
N ASP A 513 7.88 25.68 34.60
CA ASP A 513 6.64 26.43 34.40
C ASP A 513 6.73 27.80 35.11
N ILE A 514 6.28 28.88 34.47
CA ILE A 514 6.15 30.21 35.08
C ILE A 514 5.29 30.12 36.36
N ASP A 515 4.36 29.18 36.41
CA ASP A 515 3.52 28.91 37.56
C ASP A 515 4.28 28.29 38.75
N GLU A 516 5.41 27.61 38.53
CA GLU A 516 6.30 27.11 39.59
C GLU A 516 7.11 28.24 40.26
N LEU A 517 7.45 29.29 39.50
CA LEU A 517 8.05 30.51 40.07
C LEU A 517 7.10 31.22 41.04
N LYS A 518 5.78 30.97 40.95
CA LYS A 518 4.76 31.51 41.88
C LYS A 518 4.90 30.96 43.30
N THR A 519 5.36 29.72 43.43
CA THR A 519 5.31 28.99 44.71
C THR A 519 6.63 28.97 45.47
N ASN A 520 7.78 29.15 44.81
CA ASN A 520 9.08 29.16 45.49
C ASN A 520 10.14 30.05 44.80
N PRO A 521 10.04 31.38 44.90
CA PRO A 521 11.03 32.30 44.34
C PRO A 521 12.34 32.21 45.15
N LYS A 522 13.37 31.56 44.60
CA LYS A 522 14.60 31.23 45.33
C LYS A 522 15.51 32.44 45.63
N ARG A 523 15.51 33.49 44.79
CA ARG A 523 16.28 34.75 44.95
C ARG A 523 15.47 35.91 44.37
N LEU A 524 15.44 37.07 45.03
CA LEU A 524 14.67 38.26 44.60
C LEU A 524 15.44 39.56 44.94
N PRO A 525 15.47 40.59 44.05
CA PRO A 525 15.00 40.54 42.67
C PRO A 525 15.76 39.48 41.87
N ALA A 526 15.17 38.95 40.80
CA ALA A 526 15.81 37.97 39.91
C ALA A 526 15.44 38.24 38.46
N LEU A 527 16.41 38.07 37.57
CA LEU A 527 16.25 38.17 36.13
C LEU A 527 16.40 36.78 35.50
N TRP A 528 15.41 36.36 34.71
CA TRP A 528 15.43 35.06 34.05
C TRP A 528 15.33 35.23 32.54
N VAL A 529 16.16 34.52 31.79
CA VAL A 529 16.06 34.49 30.32
C VAL A 529 15.25 33.25 29.93
N LEU A 530 14.12 33.48 29.28
CA LEU A 530 13.31 32.44 28.67
C LEU A 530 13.39 32.55 27.15
N TYR A 531 13.63 31.42 26.50
CA TYR A 531 13.44 31.30 25.06
C TYR A 531 11.97 31.00 24.78
N ASP A 532 11.24 31.93 24.14
CA ASP A 532 9.81 31.77 23.85
C ASP A 532 9.54 31.20 22.45
N GLY A 533 10.58 30.81 21.73
CA GLY A 533 10.49 30.39 20.33
C GLY A 533 10.65 31.56 19.36
N ALA A 534 10.46 31.33 18.07
CA ALA A 534 10.40 32.38 17.06
C ALA A 534 8.97 32.96 16.97
N SER A 535 8.83 34.27 16.76
CA SER A 535 7.55 34.98 16.63
C SER A 535 7.53 35.77 15.33
N PHE A 536 6.39 35.77 14.65
CA PHE A 536 6.14 36.47 13.39
C PHE A 536 4.81 37.24 13.56
N GLU A 537 4.80 38.56 13.42
CA GLU A 537 3.57 39.38 13.56
C GLU A 537 2.72 39.42 12.27
N ASP A 538 1.41 39.68 12.40
CA ASP A 538 0.48 39.87 11.27
C ASP A 538 0.83 41.11 10.44
N ARG A 539 0.79 40.96 9.11
CA ARG A 539 1.03 42.02 8.11
C ARG A 539 0.08 43.22 8.32
N LYS A 540 0.59 44.33 8.85
CA LYS A 540 0.02 45.66 8.60
C LYS A 540 0.37 46.09 7.17
N MET A 541 -0.59 46.71 6.49
CA MET A 541 -0.45 47.25 5.13
C MET A 541 0.41 48.52 5.16
N GLU A 542 1.72 48.38 5.34
CA GLU A 542 2.75 49.34 4.99
C GLU A 542 4.07 48.55 4.91
N GLU A 543 4.85 48.76 3.85
CA GLU A 543 5.99 47.93 3.45
C GLU A 543 7.08 47.81 4.53
N ILE A 544 7.20 46.63 5.15
CA ILE A 544 8.44 46.13 5.77
C ILE A 544 8.55 44.63 5.44
N LEU A 545 9.68 44.23 4.85
CA LEU A 545 10.08 42.84 4.58
C LEU A 545 10.48 42.19 5.91
N ALA A 546 9.78 41.14 6.36
CA ALA A 546 10.10 40.46 7.62
C ALA A 546 11.17 39.38 7.39
N GLU A 547 12.36 39.60 7.94
CA GLU A 547 13.44 38.61 8.08
C GLU A 547 13.31 37.89 9.44
N HIS A 548 13.89 36.69 9.54
CA HIS A 548 13.70 35.74 10.65
C HIS A 548 13.92 36.34 12.03
N THR A 549 13.02 36.05 12.99
CA THR A 549 13.03 36.67 14.33
C THR A 549 12.91 35.65 15.47
N MET A 550 14.00 35.40 16.21
CA MET A 550 14.00 34.54 17.42
C MET A 550 13.59 35.35 18.65
N ASN A 551 12.59 34.91 19.42
CA ASN A 551 12.04 35.69 20.52
C ASN A 551 12.45 35.19 21.91
N PHE A 552 12.81 36.13 22.78
CA PHE A 552 13.26 35.90 24.13
C PHE A 552 12.48 36.78 25.09
N THR A 553 11.96 36.22 26.18
CA THR A 553 11.38 37.00 27.27
C THR A 553 12.35 37.02 28.41
N VAL A 554 12.80 38.22 28.76
CA VAL A 554 13.48 38.46 30.02
C VAL A 554 12.43 38.71 31.09
N VAL A 555 12.37 37.81 32.07
CA VAL A 555 11.45 37.88 33.21
C VAL A 555 12.14 38.51 34.40
N LEU A 556 11.66 39.69 34.81
CA LEU A 556 12.07 40.35 36.05
C LEU A 556 11.06 40.03 37.16
N ILE A 557 11.54 39.55 38.30
CA ILE A 557 10.73 39.33 39.50
C ILE A 557 11.27 40.23 40.62
N ALA A 558 10.50 41.21 41.08
CA ALA A 558 10.90 42.15 42.15
C ALA A 558 10.19 41.87 43.50
N LYS A 559 10.81 42.25 44.63
CA LYS A 559 10.25 42.08 45.98
C LYS A 559 9.76 43.40 46.60
N ASN A 560 8.53 43.34 47.14
CA ASN A 560 7.97 44.14 48.24
C ASN A 560 8.27 45.66 48.24
N HIS A 561 7.47 46.39 47.46
CA HIS A 561 7.38 47.84 47.54
C HIS A 561 6.13 48.27 48.31
N ARG A 562 6.22 49.41 49.03
CA ARG A 562 5.14 49.92 49.91
C ARG A 562 3.86 50.25 49.13
N SER A 563 3.99 50.52 47.83
CA SER A 563 2.90 50.75 46.90
C SER A 563 3.18 50.07 45.55
N ARG A 564 2.13 49.85 44.74
CA ARG A 564 2.28 49.36 43.36
C ARG A 564 3.07 50.33 42.47
N ALA A 565 3.00 51.63 42.75
CA ALA A 565 3.71 52.66 41.98
C ALA A 565 5.22 52.58 42.22
N ASP A 566 5.63 52.50 43.49
CA ASP A 566 7.03 52.37 43.91
C ASP A 566 7.69 51.10 43.33
N GLY A 567 6.91 50.02 43.21
CA GLY A 567 7.39 48.78 42.60
C GLY A 567 7.54 48.86 41.10
N ALA A 568 6.65 49.59 40.42
CA ALA A 568 6.78 49.83 38.98
C ALA A 568 8.00 50.70 38.66
N GLU A 569 8.28 51.73 39.47
CA GLU A 569 9.44 52.62 39.31
C GLU A 569 10.77 51.89 39.50
N ALA A 570 10.87 51.03 40.53
CA ALA A 570 12.07 50.21 40.74
C ALA A 570 12.27 49.15 39.64
N CYS A 571 11.18 48.55 39.14
CA CYS A 571 11.26 47.64 37.99
C CYS A 571 11.67 48.36 36.71
N HIS A 572 11.21 49.61 36.51
CA HIS A 572 11.52 50.41 35.33
C HIS A 572 13.02 50.66 35.16
N LEU A 573 13.75 50.96 36.24
CA LEU A 573 15.21 51.13 36.20
C LEU A 573 15.95 49.88 35.72
N ILE A 574 15.49 48.70 36.16
CA ILE A 574 16.08 47.41 35.73
C ILE A 574 15.70 47.11 34.28
N ILE A 575 14.47 47.42 33.88
CA ILE A 575 13.98 47.23 32.51
C ILE A 575 14.78 48.10 31.51
N GLU A 576 15.03 49.36 31.84
CA GLU A 576 15.85 50.25 31.00
C GLU A 576 17.32 49.78 30.94
N ALA A 577 17.88 49.32 32.06
CA ALA A 577 19.24 48.75 32.06
C ALA A 577 19.37 47.49 31.19
N VAL A 578 18.32 46.65 31.13
CA VAL A 578 18.25 45.48 30.23
C VAL A 578 18.14 45.94 28.78
N ARG A 579 17.33 46.98 28.49
CA ARG A 579 17.17 47.54 27.13
C ARG A 579 18.49 48.06 26.57
N ASP A 580 19.18 48.93 27.30
CA ASP A 580 20.41 49.57 26.83
C ASP A 580 21.50 48.58 26.42
N ARG A 581 21.48 47.35 26.97
CA ARG A 581 22.49 46.32 26.68
C ARG A 581 22.10 45.31 25.62
N LEU A 582 20.81 45.11 25.39
CA LEU A 582 20.31 44.13 24.43
C LEU A 582 19.91 44.76 23.11
N ILE A 583 19.54 46.04 23.06
CA ILE A 583 19.19 46.73 21.81
C ILE A 583 20.43 46.82 20.91
N GLY A 584 20.31 46.29 19.69
CA GLY A 584 21.35 46.36 18.65
C GLY A 584 22.55 45.44 18.90
N ARG A 585 22.44 44.49 19.83
CA ARG A 585 23.54 43.58 20.17
C ARG A 585 23.63 42.44 19.17
N ILE A 586 24.80 42.28 18.55
CA ILE A 586 25.09 41.15 17.66
C ILE A 586 25.43 39.91 18.50
N VAL A 587 24.65 38.85 18.32
CA VAL A 587 24.93 37.49 18.78
C VAL A 587 25.73 36.80 17.68
N GLU A 588 26.94 36.35 18.01
CA GLU A 588 27.91 35.86 17.03
C GLU A 588 27.33 34.65 16.26
N ASN A 589 27.39 34.69 14.93
CA ASN A 589 26.82 33.68 14.01
C ASN A 589 25.28 33.55 14.02
N VAL A 590 24.52 34.43 14.71
CA VAL A 590 23.05 34.35 14.82
C VAL A 590 22.36 35.62 14.30
N GLY A 591 22.78 36.81 14.72
CA GLY A 591 22.16 38.08 14.29
C GLY A 591 22.07 39.15 15.38
N GLU A 592 21.40 40.27 15.10
CA GLU A 592 21.23 41.44 15.97
C GLU A 592 19.94 41.38 16.79
N LEU A 593 20.01 41.70 18.09
CA LEU A 593 18.89 41.74 19.03
C LEU A 593 18.09 43.06 18.94
N TRP A 594 16.76 42.96 18.92
CA TRP A 594 15.82 44.07 18.82
C TRP A 594 14.70 43.97 19.85
N PRO A 595 14.26 45.08 20.46
CA PRO A 595 13.18 45.06 21.43
C PRO A 595 11.82 44.98 20.71
N VAL A 596 10.94 44.08 21.14
CA VAL A 596 9.60 43.89 20.56
C VAL A 596 8.54 44.56 21.44
N ARG A 597 8.47 44.15 22.70
CA ARG A 597 7.40 44.57 23.60
C ARG A 597 7.79 44.38 25.06
N GLU A 598 7.39 45.34 25.88
CA GLU A 598 7.34 45.19 27.33
C GLU A 598 5.91 44.90 27.77
N ARG A 599 5.73 43.95 28.69
CA ARG A 599 4.42 43.66 29.28
C ARG A 599 4.54 43.27 30.74
N LEU A 600 3.70 43.85 31.58
CA LEU A 600 3.40 43.31 32.90
C LEU A 600 2.61 42.00 32.73
N ILE A 601 3.25 40.87 33.01
CA ILE A 601 2.67 39.53 32.88
C ILE A 601 1.80 39.23 34.11
N MET A 602 2.25 39.62 35.30
CA MET A 602 1.55 39.33 36.55
C MET A 602 1.81 40.41 37.61
N ALA A 603 0.75 40.76 38.34
CA ALA A 603 0.82 41.49 39.59
C ALA A 603 -0.04 40.79 40.65
N SER A 604 0.58 39.95 41.49
CA SER A 604 -0.12 39.19 42.53
C SER A 604 0.63 39.28 43.85
N GLY A 605 -0.01 39.86 44.87
CA GLY A 605 0.63 40.12 46.16
C GLY A 605 1.88 41.01 46.03
N PRO A 606 3.02 40.64 46.65
CA PRO A 606 4.27 41.41 46.61
C PRO A 606 5.14 41.15 45.37
N LEU A 607 4.63 40.41 44.38
CA LEU A 607 5.35 39.98 43.18
C LEU A 607 4.85 40.73 41.95
N LEU A 608 5.78 41.41 41.27
CA LEU A 608 5.62 41.96 39.94
C LEU A 608 6.48 41.14 38.98
N VAL A 609 5.87 40.66 37.89
CA VAL A 609 6.54 39.90 36.84
C VAL A 609 6.39 40.65 35.54
N TYR A 610 7.49 41.17 35.04
CA TYR A 610 7.58 41.84 33.74
C TYR A 610 8.23 40.91 32.74
N GLY A 611 7.66 40.83 31.54
CA GLY A 611 8.29 40.23 30.38
C GLY A 611 8.80 41.31 29.44
N LEU A 612 10.08 41.22 29.10
CA LEU A 612 10.70 42.01 28.04
C LEU A 612 10.99 41.11 26.86
N ASN A 613 10.22 41.27 25.80
CA ASN A 613 10.31 40.47 24.61
C ASN A 613 11.33 41.10 23.66
N TYR A 614 12.38 40.35 23.32
CA TYR A 614 13.38 40.69 22.32
C TYR A 614 13.28 39.74 21.14
N ARG A 615 13.71 40.17 19.96
CA ARG A 615 13.80 39.39 18.73
C ARG A 615 15.23 39.41 18.18
N ILE A 616 15.76 38.35 17.57
CA ILE A 616 17.08 38.37 16.87
C ILE A 616 16.88 38.34 15.36
N GLU A 617 17.49 39.26 14.62
CA GLU A 617 17.42 39.44 13.15
C GLU A 617 18.81 39.23 12.51
N ALA A 618 18.93 38.45 11.44
CA ALA A 618 20.20 38.30 10.69
C ALA A 618 20.49 39.58 9.87
N GLU A 619 21.75 40.02 9.80
CA GLU A 619 22.17 41.33 9.25
C GLU A 619 21.51 41.77 7.92
N TYR A 620 21.16 43.06 7.89
CA TYR A 620 20.76 43.82 6.71
C TYR A 620 22.00 44.37 5.99
N THR A 621 22.27 43.96 4.74
CA THR A 621 23.08 44.80 3.83
C THR A 621 22.20 45.95 3.35
N SER A 622 22.54 47.17 3.76
CA SER A 622 21.90 48.39 3.26
C SER A 622 22.16 48.57 1.77
N SER A 623 21.11 48.35 0.95
CA SER A 623 21.06 48.77 -0.45
C SER A 623 19.71 49.36 -0.80
#